data_AF-A0A371QRG9-F1
#
_entry.id   AF-A0A371QRG9-F1
#
_cell.length_a   1.000
_cell.length_b   1.000
_cell.length_c   1.000
_cell.angle_alpha   90.00
_cell.angle_beta   90.00
_cell.angle_gamma   90.00
#
_symmetry.space_group_name_H-M   'P 1'
#
loop_
_entity.id
_entity.type
_entity.pdbx_description
1 polymer ?
#
loop_
_entity_poly.entity_id
_entity_poly.type
_entity_poly.pdbx_seq_one_letter_code
_entity_poly.pdbx_strand_id
1 'polypeptide(L)'
;MDYSGLVTSIKEGDNLATAKLCTEATPIIKKYLIRKFGASPDDADDAIQKMYEYIILKIRGNEIENPKGLLAYMLKTCKHNYLKMKQEKSTEQHDIITCEPVSDANQLWALVNEEEQEILKICLQELREGYREFISYWFSFPNASTEDVAEYFEISVNNAWIRKHRVINKLKKCVESKI
;
A
#
# COMPACT_ATOMS: atom_id res chain seq x y z
N MET A 1 -2.17 6.33 8.03
CA MET A 1 -2.05 7.77 7.73
C MET A 1 -3.41 8.24 7.26
N ASP A 2 -3.88 9.37 7.78
CA ASP A 2 -5.14 9.98 7.36
C ASP A 2 -4.85 11.03 6.28
N TYR A 3 -5.53 10.91 5.14
CA TYR A 3 -5.42 11.85 4.01
C TYR A 3 -6.74 12.59 3.76
N SER A 4 -7.65 12.60 4.74
CA SER A 4 -8.90 13.37 4.67
C SER A 4 -8.66 14.86 4.39
N GLY A 5 -7.54 15.42 4.86
CA GLY A 5 -7.12 16.79 4.57
C GLY A 5 -6.94 17.10 3.08
N LEU A 6 -6.64 16.10 2.24
CA LEU A 6 -6.53 16.28 0.79
C LEU A 6 -7.90 16.57 0.15
N VAL A 7 -8.98 15.99 0.70
CA VAL A 7 -10.35 16.28 0.25
C VAL A 7 -10.69 17.73 0.57
N THR A 8 -10.36 18.19 1.77
CA THR A 8 -10.61 19.56 2.22
C THR A 8 -9.83 20.56 1.38
N SER A 9 -8.51 20.36 1.21
CA SER A 9 -7.66 21.29 0.45
C SER A 9 -8.09 21.42 -1.01
N ILE A 10 -8.51 20.33 -1.65
CA ILE A 10 -9.00 20.36 -3.04
C ILE A 10 -10.33 21.11 -3.15
N LYS A 11 -11.24 20.96 -2.17
CA LYS A 11 -12.52 21.68 -2.15
C LYS A 11 -12.37 23.18 -1.89
N GLU A 12 -11.42 23.54 -1.04
CA GLU A 12 -11.12 24.94 -0.70
C GLU A 12 -10.25 25.64 -1.76
N GLY A 13 -9.74 24.89 -2.75
CA GLY A 13 -8.86 25.42 -3.78
C GLY A 13 -7.44 25.73 -3.29
N ASP A 14 -7.06 25.20 -2.13
CA ASP A 14 -5.71 25.33 -1.58
C ASP A 14 -4.75 24.42 -2.33
N ASN A 15 -4.18 24.97 -3.40
CA ASN A 15 -3.22 24.27 -4.26
C ASN A 15 -1.91 23.93 -3.53
N LEU A 16 -1.50 24.72 -2.53
CA LEU A 16 -0.25 24.49 -1.79
C LEU A 16 -0.40 23.30 -0.84
N ALA A 17 -1.48 23.26 -0.07
CA ALA A 17 -1.78 22.13 0.81
C ALA A 17 -2.01 20.84 -0.01
N THR A 18 -2.71 20.95 -1.14
CA THR A 18 -2.95 19.82 -2.06
C THR A 18 -1.63 19.28 -2.60
N ALA A 19 -0.75 20.13 -3.14
CA ALA A 19 0.53 19.70 -3.70
C ALA A 19 1.41 19.03 -2.64
N LYS A 20 1.45 19.56 -1.42
CA LYS A 20 2.19 18.97 -0.30
C LYS A 20 1.69 17.56 0.03
N LEU A 21 0.39 17.39 0.22
CA LEU A 21 -0.21 16.09 0.56
C LEU A 21 -0.04 15.05 -0.56
N CYS A 22 -0.15 15.45 -1.82
CA CYS A 22 0.17 14.59 -2.96
C CYS A 22 1.65 14.18 -2.95
N THR A 23 2.56 15.12 -2.71
CA THR A 23 4.02 14.84 -2.65
C THR A 23 4.37 13.86 -1.55
N GLU A 24 3.69 13.93 -0.40
CA GLU A 24 3.85 12.98 0.71
C GLU A 24 3.26 11.59 0.39
N ALA A 25 2.13 11.52 -0.31
CA ALA A 25 1.46 10.26 -0.64
C ALA A 25 2.14 9.48 -1.79
N THR A 26 2.66 10.19 -2.79
CA THR A 26 3.28 9.60 -3.99
C THR A 26 4.36 8.54 -3.69
N PRO A 27 5.38 8.77 -2.85
CA PRO A 27 6.41 7.76 -2.60
C PRO A 27 5.85 6.50 -1.91
N ILE A 28 4.79 6.63 -1.10
CA ILE A 28 4.15 5.50 -0.44
C ILE A 28 3.42 4.63 -1.47
N ILE A 29 2.65 5.27 -2.35
CA ILE A 29 1.88 4.58 -3.39
C ILE A 29 2.84 3.97 -4.44
N LYS A 30 3.92 4.67 -4.78
CA LYS A 30 4.96 4.17 -5.70
C LYS A 30 5.64 2.92 -5.14
N LYS A 31 6.09 2.96 -3.88
CA LYS A 31 6.64 1.79 -3.19
C LYS A 31 5.65 0.63 -3.17
N TYR A 32 4.37 0.90 -2.94
CA TYR A 32 3.33 -0.12 -2.98
C TYR A 32 3.21 -0.79 -4.36
N LEU A 33 3.16 -0.01 -5.45
CA LEU A 33 3.06 -0.55 -6.81
C LEU A 33 4.28 -1.38 -7.20
N ILE A 34 5.48 -0.86 -6.93
CA ILE A 34 6.73 -1.57 -7.22
C ILE A 34 6.81 -2.86 -6.40
N ARG A 35 6.63 -2.78 -5.07
CA ARG A 35 6.81 -3.94 -4.18
C ARG A 35 5.74 -5.02 -4.36
N LYS A 36 4.49 -4.63 -4.59
CA LYS A 36 3.36 -5.59 -4.62
C LYS A 36 3.05 -6.11 -6.02
N PHE A 37 3.34 -5.35 -7.06
CA PHE A 37 2.96 -5.68 -8.43
C PHE A 37 4.15 -5.77 -9.39
N GLY A 38 5.38 -5.49 -8.93
CA GLY A 38 6.57 -5.50 -9.78
C GLY A 38 6.52 -4.44 -10.87
N ALA A 39 5.82 -3.32 -10.63
CA ALA A 39 5.79 -2.20 -11.56
C ALA A 39 7.20 -1.63 -11.74
N SER A 40 7.56 -1.25 -12.97
CA SER A 40 8.75 -0.40 -13.17
C SER A 40 8.51 0.96 -12.50
N PRO A 41 9.58 1.70 -12.16
CA PRO A 41 9.44 3.05 -11.61
C PRO A 41 8.57 3.97 -12.48
N ASP A 42 8.71 3.87 -13.80
CA ASP A 42 7.98 4.70 -14.78
C ASP A 42 6.50 4.28 -14.87
N ASP A 43 6.22 2.98 -14.95
CA ASP A 43 4.84 2.46 -14.96
C ASP A 43 4.10 2.82 -13.65
N ALA A 44 4.83 2.85 -12.54
CA ALA A 44 4.29 3.24 -11.26
C ALA A 44 3.94 4.75 -11.23
N ASP A 45 4.80 5.61 -11.79
CA ASP A 45 4.55 7.05 -11.87
C ASP A 45 3.34 7.35 -12.76
N ASP A 46 3.24 6.71 -13.93
CA ASP A 46 2.09 6.86 -14.83
C ASP A 46 0.78 6.42 -14.18
N ALA A 47 0.79 5.28 -13.49
CA ALA A 47 -0.40 4.77 -12.80
C ALA A 47 -0.84 5.70 -11.66
N ILE A 48 0.11 6.32 -10.96
CA ILE A 48 -0.13 7.32 -9.91
C ILE A 48 -0.68 8.61 -10.50
N GLN A 49 -0.11 9.11 -11.61
CA GLN A 49 -0.60 10.32 -12.26
C GLN A 49 -2.06 10.16 -12.70
N LYS A 50 -2.40 9.06 -13.39
CA LYS A 50 -3.78 8.75 -13.79
C LYS A 50 -4.72 8.63 -12.58
N MET A 51 -4.23 8.14 -11.44
CA MET A 51 -5.01 8.07 -10.21
C MET A 51 -5.32 9.46 -9.65
N TYR A 52 -4.33 10.37 -9.61
CA TYR A 52 -4.56 11.73 -9.13
C TYR A 52 -5.52 12.49 -10.04
N GLU A 53 -5.38 12.38 -11.37
CA GLU A 53 -6.30 12.98 -12.34
C GLU A 53 -7.74 12.55 -12.06
N TYR A 54 -7.97 11.25 -11.85
CA TYR A 54 -9.29 10.70 -11.54
C TYR A 54 -9.83 11.17 -10.19
N ILE A 55 -9.00 11.12 -9.13
CA ILE A 55 -9.44 11.43 -7.77
C ILE A 55 -9.71 12.92 -7.58
N ILE A 56 -8.90 13.80 -8.17
CA ILE A 56 -9.12 15.25 -8.09
C ILE A 56 -10.49 15.60 -8.70
N LEU A 57 -10.83 15.01 -9.85
CA LEU A 57 -12.13 15.21 -10.49
C LEU A 57 -13.28 14.70 -9.60
N LYS A 58 -13.15 13.50 -9.03
CA LYS A 58 -14.15 12.94 -8.11
C LYS A 58 -14.35 13.77 -6.85
N ILE A 59 -13.27 14.32 -6.29
CA ILE A 59 -13.36 15.19 -5.10
C ILE A 59 -14.09 16.48 -5.43
N ARG A 60 -13.77 17.11 -6.58
CA ARG A 60 -14.46 18.32 -7.05
C ARG A 60 -15.94 18.06 -7.37
N GLY A 61 -16.26 16.88 -7.89
CA GLY A 61 -17.63 16.42 -8.13
C GLY A 61 -18.41 16.05 -6.87
N ASN A 62 -17.78 16.13 -5.68
CA ASN A 62 -18.38 15.75 -4.40
C ASN A 62 -18.76 14.25 -4.30
N GLU A 63 -18.07 13.40 -5.06
CA GLU A 63 -18.37 11.96 -5.20
C GLU A 63 -17.56 11.08 -4.23
N ILE A 64 -16.85 11.69 -3.27
CA ILE A 64 -16.12 10.97 -2.21
C ILE A 64 -16.94 11.01 -0.91
N GLU A 65 -17.60 9.89 -0.62
CA GLU A 65 -18.48 9.73 0.55
C GLU A 65 -17.69 9.58 1.87
N ASN A 66 -16.49 8.98 1.83
CA ASN A 66 -15.68 8.73 3.03
C ASN A 66 -14.23 9.23 2.90
N PRO A 67 -13.94 10.47 3.34
CA PRO A 67 -12.61 11.06 3.30
C PRO A 67 -11.55 10.30 4.10
N LYS A 68 -11.92 9.60 5.19
CA LYS A 68 -10.98 8.83 6.01
C LYS A 68 -10.45 7.58 5.30
N GLY A 69 -11.16 7.11 4.28
CA GLY A 69 -10.77 5.98 3.44
C GLY A 69 -9.94 6.34 2.20
N LEU A 70 -9.56 7.61 2.03
CA LEU A 70 -8.99 8.10 0.78
C LEU A 70 -7.72 7.35 0.36
N LEU A 71 -6.83 6.99 1.28
CA LEU A 71 -5.62 6.24 0.95
C LEU A 71 -5.93 4.85 0.39
N ALA A 72 -6.90 4.13 0.98
CA ALA A 72 -7.32 2.84 0.46
C ALA A 72 -7.95 2.97 -0.94
N TYR A 73 -8.69 4.05 -1.17
CA TYR A 73 -9.24 4.39 -2.47
C TYR A 73 -8.15 4.71 -3.50
N MET A 74 -7.14 5.51 -3.14
CA MET A 74 -5.96 5.81 -3.97
C MET A 74 -5.22 4.52 -4.36
N LEU A 75 -4.94 3.63 -3.40
CA LEU A 75 -4.26 2.36 -3.65
C LEU A 75 -5.07 1.43 -4.58
N LYS A 76 -6.40 1.39 -4.40
CA LYS A 76 -7.30 0.59 -5.26
C LYS A 76 -7.34 1.14 -6.69
N THR A 77 -7.41 2.46 -6.85
CA THR A 77 -7.42 3.14 -8.15
C THR A 77 -6.09 2.96 -8.86
N CYS A 78 -4.95 3.18 -8.19
CA CYS A 78 -3.62 2.92 -8.76
C CYS A 78 -3.44 1.47 -9.22
N LYS A 79 -3.90 0.49 -8.42
CA LYS A 79 -3.88 -0.92 -8.82
C LYS A 79 -4.66 -1.14 -10.12
N HIS A 80 -5.88 -0.62 -10.22
CA HIS A 80 -6.69 -0.78 -11.43
C HIS A 80 -6.02 -0.14 -12.64
N ASN A 81 -5.50 1.08 -12.49
CA ASN A 81 -4.81 1.79 -13.56
C ASN A 81 -3.59 1.02 -14.06
N TYR A 82 -2.74 0.53 -13.15
CA TYR A 82 -1.57 -0.27 -13.50
C TYR A 82 -1.94 -1.56 -14.22
N LEU A 83 -2.91 -2.33 -13.71
CA LEU A 83 -3.33 -3.58 -14.33
C LEU A 83 -3.95 -3.36 -15.71
N LYS A 84 -4.71 -2.29 -15.88
CA LYS A 84 -5.28 -1.89 -17.18
C LYS A 84 -4.18 -1.53 -18.17
N MET A 85 -3.20 -0.71 -17.77
CA MET A 85 -2.04 -0.37 -18.60
C MET A 85 -1.24 -1.61 -19.02
N LYS A 86 -1.06 -2.57 -18.12
CA LYS A 86 -0.39 -3.84 -18.43
C LYS A 86 -1.18 -4.68 -19.44
N GLN A 87 -2.51 -4.71 -19.35
CA GLN A 87 -3.37 -5.40 -20.30
C GLN A 87 -3.34 -4.73 -21.69
N GLU A 88 -3.39 -3.40 -21.73
CA GLU A 88 -3.28 -2.60 -22.97
C GLU A 88 -1.93 -2.85 -23.65
N LYS A 89 -0.81 -2.75 -22.91
CA LYS A 89 0.53 -3.07 -23.41
C LYS A 89 0.65 -4.50 -23.93
N SER A 90 0.05 -5.47 -23.24
CA SER A 90 0.05 -6.88 -23.68
C SER A 90 -0.79 -7.12 -24.94
N THR A 91 -1.79 -6.28 -25.19
CA THR A 91 -2.64 -6.34 -26.40
C THR A 91 -1.94 -5.67 -27.58
N GLU A 92 -1.23 -4.56 -27.34
CA GLU A 92 -0.41 -3.84 -28.33
C GLU A 92 0.88 -4.58 -28.71
N GLN A 93 1.47 -5.36 -27.78
CA GLN A 93 2.71 -6.12 -28.01
C GLN A 93 2.55 -7.33 -28.95
N HIS A 94 1.34 -7.69 -29.38
CA HIS A 94 1.17 -8.73 -30.41
C HIS A 94 1.62 -8.28 -31.81
N ASP A 95 1.91 -6.99 -32.02
CA ASP A 95 2.30 -6.45 -33.33
C ASP A 95 3.79 -6.12 -33.48
N ILE A 96 4.65 -6.32 -32.46
CA ILE A 96 6.08 -5.99 -32.56
C ILE A 96 6.95 -7.09 -31.95
N ILE A 97 7.45 -7.98 -32.80
CA ILE A 97 8.58 -8.85 -32.49
C ILE A 97 9.85 -7.99 -32.52
N THR A 98 10.46 -7.66 -31.38
CA THR A 98 11.93 -7.58 -31.21
C THR A 98 12.31 -7.64 -29.72
N CYS A 99 13.29 -8.47 -29.39
CA CYS A 99 13.88 -8.66 -28.06
C CYS A 99 14.55 -7.40 -27.50
N GLU A 100 14.32 -7.13 -26.21
CA GLU A 100 15.32 -6.53 -25.30
C GLU A 100 15.48 -7.44 -24.08
N PRO A 101 16.71 -7.73 -23.63
CA PRO A 101 16.91 -8.47 -22.39
C PRO A 101 16.55 -7.55 -21.21
N VAL A 102 15.39 -7.79 -20.61
CA VAL A 102 14.96 -7.16 -19.36
C VAL A 102 15.85 -7.67 -18.22
N SER A 103 17.00 -7.05 -18.00
CA SER A 103 17.91 -7.44 -16.92
C SER A 103 18.76 -6.27 -16.45
N ASP A 104 18.29 -5.56 -15.41
CA ASP A 104 19.19 -5.08 -14.34
C ASP A 104 18.39 -4.56 -13.12
N ALA A 105 17.36 -3.75 -13.33
CA ALA A 105 16.63 -3.13 -12.21
C ALA A 105 15.90 -4.15 -11.31
N ASN A 106 15.33 -5.22 -11.89
CA ASN A 106 14.55 -6.20 -11.13
C ASN A 106 15.37 -7.06 -10.18
N GLN A 107 16.67 -7.26 -10.43
CA GLN A 107 17.51 -8.13 -9.62
C GLN A 107 17.87 -7.46 -8.29
N LEU A 108 18.29 -6.18 -8.32
CA LEU A 108 18.60 -5.42 -7.11
C LEU A 108 17.37 -5.25 -6.20
N TRP A 109 16.20 -4.97 -6.79
CA TRP A 109 14.95 -4.87 -6.00
C TRP A 109 14.49 -6.22 -5.46
N ALA A 110 14.70 -7.32 -6.17
CA ALA A 110 14.42 -8.66 -5.66
C ALA A 110 15.30 -8.98 -4.44
N LEU A 111 16.60 -8.69 -4.51
CA LEU A 111 17.54 -8.88 -3.40
C LEU A 111 17.18 -8.03 -2.17
N VAL A 112 16.83 -6.75 -2.36
CA VAL A 112 16.37 -5.87 -1.26
C VAL A 112 15.06 -6.36 -0.65
N ASN A 113 14.14 -6.90 -1.47
CA ASN A 113 12.90 -7.47 -0.97
C ASN A 113 13.12 -8.78 -0.18
N GLU A 114 14.08 -9.61 -0.60
CA GLU A 114 14.46 -10.84 0.10
C GLU A 114 15.07 -10.50 1.47
N GLU A 115 16.01 -9.55 1.54
CA GLU A 115 16.60 -9.08 2.79
C GLU A 115 15.54 -8.48 3.74
N GLU A 116 14.66 -7.60 3.25
CA GLU A 116 13.58 -7.03 4.07
C GLU A 116 12.61 -8.11 4.58
N GLN A 117 12.33 -9.13 3.76
CA GLN A 117 11.49 -10.26 4.18
C GLN A 117 12.19 -11.14 5.23
N GLU A 118 13.49 -11.35 5.11
CA GLU A 118 14.27 -12.06 6.12
C GLU A 118 14.32 -11.30 7.45
N ILE A 119 14.57 -10.00 7.41
CA ILE A 119 14.54 -9.14 8.60
C ILE A 119 13.15 -9.19 9.25
N LEU A 120 12.07 -9.14 8.45
CA LEU A 120 10.71 -9.26 8.98
C LEU A 120 10.45 -10.64 9.61
N LYS A 121 10.93 -11.73 9.00
CA LYS A 121 10.83 -13.09 9.57
C LYS A 121 11.56 -13.18 10.91
N ILE A 122 12.78 -12.63 11.00
CA ILE A 122 13.56 -12.56 12.25
C ILE A 122 12.79 -11.76 13.30
N CYS A 123 12.25 -10.60 12.93
CA CYS A 123 11.45 -9.78 13.85
C CYS A 123 10.19 -10.51 14.34
N LEU A 124 9.49 -11.25 13.47
CA LEU A 124 8.35 -12.09 13.86
C LEU A 124 8.75 -13.22 14.81
N GLN A 125 9.98 -13.75 14.68
CA GLN A 125 10.53 -14.73 15.62
C GLN A 125 10.92 -14.10 16.96
N GLU A 126 11.30 -12.83 17.01
CA GLU A 126 11.61 -12.13 18.27
C GLU A 126 10.34 -11.71 19.06
N LEU A 127 9.16 -11.77 18.45
CA LEU A 127 7.90 -11.52 19.15
C LEU A 127 7.59 -12.62 20.18
N ARG A 128 7.04 -12.21 21.32
CA ARG A 128 6.46 -13.14 22.32
C ARG A 128 5.39 -14.02 21.67
N GLU A 129 5.31 -15.27 22.09
CA GLU A 129 4.47 -16.32 21.52
C GLU A 129 3.00 -15.88 21.30
N GLY A 130 2.35 -15.31 22.31
CA GLY A 130 0.97 -14.82 22.17
C GLY A 130 0.78 -13.65 21.19
N TYR A 131 1.84 -12.88 20.86
CA TYR A 131 1.77 -11.88 19.77
C TYR A 131 2.07 -12.48 18.40
N ARG A 132 2.84 -13.56 18.34
CA ARG A 132 3.10 -14.31 17.11
C ARG A 132 1.84 -15.00 16.64
N GLU A 133 1.15 -15.73 17.53
CA GLU A 133 -0.13 -16.38 17.25
C GLU A 133 -1.19 -15.38 16.77
N PHE A 134 -1.26 -14.22 17.45
CA PHE A 134 -2.17 -13.14 17.07
C PHE A 134 -1.94 -12.66 15.63
N ILE A 135 -0.69 -12.38 15.24
CA ILE A 135 -0.37 -11.94 13.88
C ILE A 135 -0.52 -13.06 12.85
N SER A 136 -0.16 -14.29 13.19
CA SER A 136 -0.34 -15.45 12.33
C SER A 136 -1.81 -15.63 11.96
N TYR A 137 -2.73 -15.47 12.91
CA TYR A 137 -4.17 -15.50 12.63
C TYR A 137 -4.59 -14.42 11.63
N TRP A 138 -4.11 -13.18 11.77
CA TRP A 138 -4.38 -12.10 10.80
C TRP A 138 -3.85 -12.42 9.39
N PHE A 139 -2.73 -13.13 9.28
CA PHE A 139 -2.19 -13.54 7.98
C PHE A 139 -2.97 -14.71 7.36
N SER A 140 -3.41 -15.66 8.19
CA SER A 140 -4.24 -16.79 7.75
C SER A 140 -5.64 -16.35 7.32
N PHE A 141 -6.17 -15.30 7.94
CA PHE A 141 -7.53 -14.77 7.67
C PHE A 141 -7.49 -13.28 7.33
N PRO A 142 -7.02 -12.89 6.13
CA PRO A 142 -6.85 -11.49 5.76
C PRO A 142 -8.17 -10.69 5.65
N ASN A 143 -9.30 -11.37 5.54
CA ASN A 143 -10.64 -10.76 5.49
C ASN A 143 -11.36 -10.77 6.86
N ALA A 144 -10.73 -11.29 7.92
CA ALA A 144 -11.33 -11.30 9.24
C ALA A 144 -11.57 -9.87 9.74
N SER A 145 -12.78 -9.62 10.22
CA SER A 145 -13.12 -8.39 10.92
C SER A 145 -12.43 -8.35 12.30
N THR A 146 -12.43 -7.19 12.94
CA THR A 146 -11.79 -7.08 14.26
C THR A 146 -12.62 -7.82 15.32
N GLU A 147 -13.91 -7.95 15.06
CA GLU A 147 -14.91 -8.69 15.81
C GLU A 147 -14.63 -10.20 15.74
N ASP A 148 -14.35 -10.75 14.54
CA ASP A 148 -14.00 -12.17 14.37
C ASP A 148 -12.72 -12.54 15.14
N VAL A 149 -11.75 -11.64 15.13
CA VAL A 149 -10.48 -11.80 15.85
C VAL A 149 -10.71 -11.69 17.36
N ALA A 150 -11.59 -10.80 17.80
CA ALA A 150 -11.94 -10.64 19.20
C ALA A 150 -12.64 -11.89 19.75
N GLU A 151 -13.53 -12.48 18.97
CA GLU A 151 -14.20 -13.75 19.27
C GLU A 151 -13.22 -14.92 19.33
N TYR A 152 -12.35 -15.08 18.33
CA TYR A 152 -11.38 -16.17 18.28
C TYR A 152 -10.37 -16.16 19.44
N PHE A 153 -9.95 -14.97 19.89
CA PHE A 153 -9.00 -14.82 21.00
C PHE A 153 -9.67 -14.58 22.36
N GLU A 154 -11.01 -14.64 22.43
CA GLU A 154 -11.80 -14.36 23.64
C GLU A 154 -11.43 -13.02 24.33
N ILE A 155 -11.21 -11.98 23.51
CA ILE A 155 -10.86 -10.63 23.99
C ILE A 155 -11.90 -9.61 23.54
N SER A 156 -11.91 -8.43 24.15
CA SER A 156 -12.75 -7.33 23.65
C SER A 156 -12.20 -6.77 22.33
N VAL A 157 -13.11 -6.28 21.46
CA VAL A 157 -12.76 -5.64 20.18
C VAL A 157 -11.75 -4.51 20.37
N ASN A 158 -11.89 -3.73 21.45
CA ASN A 158 -10.94 -2.67 21.79
C ASN A 158 -9.54 -3.24 22.14
N ASN A 159 -9.49 -4.36 22.86
CA ASN A 159 -8.22 -5.03 23.18
C ASN A 159 -7.57 -5.64 21.91
N ALA A 160 -8.37 -6.18 20.98
CA ALA A 160 -7.88 -6.64 19.68
C ALA A 160 -7.23 -5.49 18.89
N TRP A 161 -7.86 -4.31 18.87
CA TRP A 161 -7.30 -3.09 18.27
C TRP A 161 -5.97 -2.67 18.90
N ILE A 162 -5.93 -2.61 20.23
CA ILE A 162 -4.74 -2.21 20.99
C ILE A 162 -3.61 -3.22 20.76
N ARG A 163 -3.91 -4.53 20.80
CA ARG A 163 -2.93 -5.59 20.53
C ARG A 163 -2.39 -5.49 19.10
N LYS A 164 -3.25 -5.35 18.10
CA LYS A 164 -2.85 -5.15 16.70
C LYS A 164 -1.90 -3.97 16.54
N HIS A 165 -2.27 -2.82 17.09
CA HIS A 165 -1.44 -1.62 17.03
C HIS A 165 -0.08 -1.81 17.74
N ARG A 166 -0.07 -2.43 18.93
CA ARG A 166 1.17 -2.73 19.66
C ARG A 166 2.09 -3.65 18.89
N VAL A 167 1.55 -4.69 18.26
CA VAL A 167 2.37 -5.64 17.51
C VAL A 167 2.96 -4.99 16.26
N ILE A 168 2.16 -4.24 15.49
CA ILE A 168 2.66 -3.50 14.32
C ILE A 168 3.78 -2.54 14.72
N ASN A 169 3.62 -1.80 15.81
CA ASN A 169 4.65 -0.87 16.28
C ASN A 169 5.93 -1.58 16.75
N LYS A 170 5.81 -2.77 17.35
CA LYS A 170 6.99 -3.58 17.71
C LYS A 170 7.71 -4.10 16.48
N LEU A 171 6.98 -4.61 15.50
CA LEU A 171 7.55 -5.07 14.23
C LEU A 171 8.25 -3.93 13.51
N LYS A 172 7.61 -2.76 13.43
CA LYS A 172 8.20 -1.56 12.83
C LYS A 172 9.52 -1.17 13.51
N LYS A 173 9.54 -1.08 14.84
CA LYS A 173 10.76 -0.76 15.61
C LYS A 173 11.86 -1.80 15.41
N CYS A 174 11.51 -3.08 15.35
CA CYS A 174 12.47 -4.16 15.16
C CYS A 174 13.11 -4.07 13.76
N VAL A 175 12.30 -3.86 12.73
CA VAL A 175 12.78 -3.71 11.35
C VAL A 175 13.64 -2.44 11.23
N GLU A 176 13.21 -1.31 11.79
CA GLU A 176 13.99 -0.06 11.82
C GLU A 176 15.32 -0.16 12.57
N SER A 177 15.46 -1.10 13.52
CA SER A 177 16.72 -1.31 14.25
C SER A 177 17.71 -2.23 13.52
N LYS A 178 17.26 -2.93 12.49
CA LYS A 178 18.02 -3.96 11.76
C LYS A 178 18.29 -3.58 10.29
N ILE A 179 17.75 -2.44 9.85
CA ILE A 179 18.09 -1.71 8.61
C ILE A 179 19.13 -0.65 8.97
#